data_AF-A0A7C7IGX2-F1
#
_entry.id   AF-A0A7C7IGX2-F1
#
_cell.length_a   1.000
_cell.length_b   1.000
_cell.length_c   1.000
_cell.angle_alpha   90.00
_cell.angle_beta   90.00
_cell.angle_gamma   90.00
#
_symmetry.space_group_name_H-M   'P 1'
#
loop_
_entity.id
_entity.type
_entity.pdbx_description
1 polymer ?
#
loop_
_entity_poly.entity_id
_entity_poly.type
_entity_poly.pdbx_seq_one_letter_code
_entity_poly.pdbx_strand_id
1 'polypeptide(L)'
;MNMTKYSFGFRASCNCIDEWIREVNVSVSNETITSVIFIDDSLPPKKLQFDQWHTINALFDFSKSFIEEAYQFEIQYDDTYGNPKLMSVDWDSDVADDEVTFFVNNVIKY
;
A
#
# COMPACT_ATOMS: atom_id res chain seq x y z
N MET A 1 8.20 11.03 6.72
CA MET A 1 9.46 10.36 6.31
C MET A 1 9.97 11.04 5.03
N ASN A 2 11.27 11.23 4.82
CA ASN A 2 11.77 11.98 3.65
C ASN A 2 12.48 11.03 2.67
N MET A 3 11.70 10.30 1.87
CA MET A 3 12.19 9.41 0.82
C MET A 3 11.85 10.00 -0.55
N THR A 4 12.85 10.54 -1.24
CA THR A 4 12.63 11.19 -2.54
C THR A 4 12.68 10.23 -3.71
N LYS A 5 13.39 9.11 -3.63
CA LYS A 5 13.45 8.13 -4.71
C LYS A 5 13.64 6.72 -4.17
N TYR A 6 12.72 5.82 -4.54
CA TYR A 6 12.65 4.47 -3.97
C TYR A 6 11.74 3.55 -4.77
N SER A 7 11.82 2.27 -4.47
CA SER A 7 10.85 1.26 -4.91
C SER A 7 10.45 0.36 -3.75
N PHE A 8 9.29 -0.26 -3.85
CA PHE A 8 8.80 -1.21 -2.84
C PHE A 8 7.82 -2.20 -3.45
N GLY A 9 7.70 -3.37 -2.84
CA GLY A 9 6.62 -4.30 -3.13
C GLY A 9 5.36 -3.92 -2.35
N PHE A 10 4.21 -3.97 -3.02
CA PHE A 10 2.90 -3.64 -2.46
C PHE A 10 1.88 -4.70 -2.85
N ARG A 11 1.00 -5.03 -1.91
CA ARG A 11 -0.18 -5.87 -2.15
C ARG A 11 -1.31 -5.47 -1.22
N ALA A 12 -2.53 -5.46 -1.73
CA ALA A 12 -3.73 -5.41 -0.91
C ALA A 12 -4.41 -6.79 -0.78
N SER A 13 -5.17 -6.98 0.28
CA SER A 13 -6.08 -8.09 0.49
C SER A 13 -7.43 -7.52 0.92
N CYS A 14 -8.41 -7.60 0.03
CA CYS A 14 -9.79 -7.13 0.18
C CYS A 14 -10.66 -7.75 -0.91
N ASN A 15 -11.98 -7.57 -0.82
CA ASN A 15 -12.92 -7.90 -1.90
C ASN A 15 -12.88 -6.84 -3.02
N CYS A 16 -11.73 -6.75 -3.70
CA CYS A 16 -11.40 -5.73 -4.67
C CYS A 16 -11.12 -6.35 -6.05
N ILE A 17 -10.95 -5.51 -7.08
CA ILE A 17 -10.59 -5.98 -8.43
C ILE A 17 -9.22 -6.69 -8.41
N ASP A 18 -9.06 -7.67 -9.32
CA ASP A 18 -7.84 -8.50 -9.41
C ASP A 18 -6.54 -7.70 -9.47
N GLU A 19 -6.51 -6.59 -10.22
CA GLU A 19 -5.30 -5.77 -10.34
C GLU A 19 -4.86 -5.18 -8.99
N TRP A 20 -5.79 -4.85 -8.09
CA TRP A 20 -5.47 -4.22 -6.80
C TRP A 20 -4.88 -5.21 -5.79
N ILE A 21 -5.33 -6.46 -5.84
CA ILE A 21 -4.92 -7.50 -4.89
C ILE A 21 -3.69 -8.29 -5.34
N ARG A 22 -3.19 -8.03 -6.55
CA ARG A 22 -1.93 -8.59 -7.07
C ARG A 22 -0.74 -7.84 -6.48
N GLU A 23 0.36 -8.58 -6.28
CA GLU A 23 1.59 -7.98 -5.79
C GLU A 23 2.31 -7.23 -6.91
N VAL A 24 2.65 -5.97 -6.64
CA VAL A 24 3.32 -5.06 -7.57
C VAL A 24 4.61 -4.52 -6.99
N ASN A 25 5.58 -4.22 -7.85
CA ASN A 25 6.66 -3.31 -7.53
C ASN A 25 6.23 -1.88 -7.94
N VAL A 26 6.26 -0.95 -6.98
CA VAL A 26 5.97 0.46 -7.18
C VAL A 26 7.26 1.24 -7.11
N SER A 27 7.53 2.06 -8.13
CA SER A 27 8.66 3.01 -8.14
C SER A 27 8.16 4.44 -7.96
N VAL A 28 8.84 5.19 -7.10
CA VAL A 28 8.46 6.56 -6.70
C VAL A 28 9.64 7.50 -6.85
N SER A 29 9.38 8.70 -7.36
CA SER A 29 10.33 9.82 -7.44
C SER A 29 9.62 11.13 -7.08
N ASN A 30 10.11 11.83 -6.06
CA ASN A 30 9.56 13.07 -5.51
C ASN A 30 8.04 12.98 -5.30
N GLU A 31 7.60 12.01 -4.49
CA GLU A 31 6.18 11.70 -4.22
C GLU A 31 5.33 11.30 -5.44
N THR A 32 5.91 11.20 -6.63
CA THR A 32 5.20 10.79 -7.84
C THR A 32 5.50 9.33 -8.13
N ILE A 33 4.46 8.52 -8.31
CA ILE A 33 4.59 7.15 -8.80
C ILE A 33 5.01 7.21 -10.27
N THR A 34 6.14 6.61 -10.59
CA THR A 34 6.72 6.60 -11.94
C THR A 34 6.56 5.26 -12.64
N SER A 35 6.32 4.18 -11.88
CA SER A 35 6.10 2.84 -12.43
C SER A 35 5.34 1.96 -11.44
N VAL A 36 4.46 1.11 -11.97
CA VAL A 36 3.80 0.02 -11.25
C VAL A 36 3.84 -1.21 -12.15
N ILE A 37 4.44 -2.29 -11.68
CA ILE A 37 4.65 -3.53 -12.44
C ILE A 37 4.28 -4.72 -11.57
N PHE A 38 3.47 -5.65 -12.08
CA PHE A 38 3.17 -6.88 -11.35
C PHE A 38 4.41 -7.77 -11.22
N ILE A 39 4.62 -8.34 -10.04
CA ILE A 39 5.81 -9.16 -9.74
C ILE A 39 5.78 -10.50 -10.48
N ASP A 40 4.59 -11.06 -10.71
CA ASP A 40 4.40 -12.38 -11.30
C ASP A 40 4.66 -12.43 -12.82
N ASP A 41 4.25 -11.41 -13.58
CA ASP A 41 4.34 -11.39 -15.04
C ASP A 41 5.15 -10.22 -15.63
N SER A 42 5.60 -9.28 -14.79
CA SER A 42 6.33 -8.07 -15.22
C SER A 42 5.56 -7.16 -16.18
N LEU A 43 4.24 -7.23 -16.19
CA LEU A 43 3.37 -6.34 -16.96
C LEU A 43 2.81 -5.20 -16.10
N PRO A 44 2.49 -4.04 -16.69
CA PRO A 44 1.79 -2.98 -15.98
C PRO A 44 0.29 -3.31 -15.81
N PRO A 45 -0.39 -2.70 -14.82
CA PRO A 45 -1.85 -2.68 -14.73
C PRO A 45 -2.49 -2.15 -16.03
N LYS A 46 -3.64 -2.72 -16.40
CA LYS A 46 -4.42 -2.28 -17.58
C LYS A 46 -5.62 -1.43 -17.20
N LYS A 47 -6.18 -1.64 -16.01
CA LYS A 47 -7.36 -0.93 -15.50
C LYS A 47 -6.93 0.21 -14.56
N LEU A 48 -6.06 -0.08 -13.59
CA LEU A 48 -5.63 0.90 -12.60
C LEU A 48 -4.60 1.88 -13.16
N GLN A 49 -4.81 3.16 -12.89
CA GLN A 49 -3.88 4.25 -13.20
C GLN A 49 -2.92 4.51 -12.03
N PHE A 50 -1.80 5.20 -12.28
CA PHE A 50 -0.75 5.44 -11.28
C PHE A 50 -1.25 6.21 -10.05
N ASP A 51 -2.17 7.15 -10.20
CA ASP A 51 -2.75 7.95 -9.12
C ASP A 51 -3.70 7.17 -8.20
N GLN A 52 -4.08 5.96 -8.59
CA GLN A 52 -4.88 5.05 -7.77
C GLN A 52 -4.03 4.16 -6.85
N TRP A 53 -2.72 4.14 -7.05
CA TRP A 53 -1.77 3.45 -6.18
C TRP A 53 -1.24 4.39 -5.11
N HIS A 54 -0.71 3.81 -4.04
CA HIS A 54 -0.20 4.59 -2.92
C HIS A 54 1.31 4.70 -2.95
N THR A 55 1.85 5.84 -2.52
CA THR A 55 3.25 5.95 -2.09
C THR A 55 3.37 5.48 -0.64
N ILE A 56 4.59 5.24 -0.14
CA ILE A 56 4.77 4.90 1.27
C ILE A 56 4.31 6.04 2.19
N ASN A 57 4.52 7.30 1.79
CA ASN A 57 4.04 8.45 2.55
C ASN A 57 2.50 8.51 2.55
N ALA A 58 1.84 8.24 1.42
CA ALA A 58 0.39 8.16 1.36
C ALA A 58 -0.16 7.04 2.27
N LEU A 59 0.48 5.87 2.30
CA LEU A 59 0.12 4.79 3.23
C LEU A 59 0.30 5.20 4.69
N PHE A 60 1.39 5.90 5.02
CA PHE A 60 1.61 6.42 6.36
C PHE A 60 0.55 7.44 6.77
N ASP A 61 0.18 8.36 5.87
CA ASP A 61 -0.87 9.33 6.13
C ASP A 61 -2.24 8.65 6.24
N PHE A 62 -2.53 7.66 5.41
CA PHE A 62 -3.76 6.87 5.49
C PHE A 62 -3.86 6.11 6.81
N SER A 63 -2.76 5.56 7.31
CA SER A 63 -2.74 4.88 8.61
C SER A 63 -3.16 5.76 9.79
N LYS A 64 -3.10 7.09 9.65
CA LYS A 64 -3.56 8.02 10.69
C LYS A 64 -5.08 8.04 10.83
N SER A 65 -5.83 7.86 9.74
CA SER A 65 -7.30 7.84 9.83
C SER A 65 -7.81 6.61 10.57
N PHE A 66 -7.03 5.53 10.61
CA PHE A 66 -7.40 4.29 11.29
C PHE A 66 -7.58 4.53 12.79
N ILE A 67 -6.77 5.42 13.37
CA ILE A 67 -6.81 5.74 14.81
C ILE A 67 -8.11 6.46 15.19
N GLU A 68 -8.70 7.22 14.26
CA GLU A 68 -9.87 8.05 14.52
C GLU A 68 -11.18 7.36 14.16
N GLU A 69 -11.18 6.53 13.10
CA GLU A 69 -12.39 6.06 12.45
C GLU A 69 -12.58 4.54 12.48
N ALA A 70 -11.53 3.74 12.67
CA ALA A 70 -11.66 2.29 12.57
C ALA A 70 -12.30 1.66 13.81
N TYR A 71 -13.14 0.64 13.59
CA TYR A 71 -13.59 -0.23 14.66
C TYR A 71 -12.43 -1.07 15.20
N GLN A 72 -11.63 -1.65 14.30
CA GLN A 72 -10.43 -2.39 14.64
C GLN A 72 -9.33 -2.14 13.62
N PHE A 73 -8.09 -1.97 14.09
CA PHE A 73 -6.95 -1.86 13.19
C PHE A 73 -5.68 -2.49 13.79
N GLU A 74 -4.77 -2.88 12.90
CA GLU A 74 -3.42 -3.29 13.22
C GLU A 74 -2.44 -2.57 12.28
N ILE A 75 -1.40 -1.96 12.83
CA ILE A 75 -0.31 -1.40 12.04
C ILE A 75 1.01 -1.94 12.58
N GLN A 76 1.80 -2.53 11.69
CA GLN A 76 3.17 -2.93 11.97
C GLN A 76 4.11 -2.09 11.12
N TYR A 77 5.20 -1.62 11.73
CA TYR A 77 6.23 -0.85 11.04
C TYR A 77 7.47 -1.71 10.72
N ASP A 78 8.18 -1.32 9.67
CA ASP A 78 9.50 -1.83 9.33
C ASP A 78 10.57 -1.19 10.23
N ASP A 79 11.47 -2.00 10.77
CA ASP A 79 12.50 -1.54 11.72
C ASP A 79 13.64 -0.76 11.04
N THR A 80 13.78 -0.86 9.72
CA THR A 80 14.87 -0.22 8.96
C THR A 80 14.53 1.22 8.63
N TYR A 81 13.34 1.47 8.10
CA TYR A 81 12.93 2.79 7.62
C TYR A 81 11.75 3.39 8.38
N GLY A 82 11.07 2.62 9.24
CA GLY A 82 9.90 3.10 9.98
C GLY A 82 8.65 3.28 9.11
N ASN A 83 8.63 2.75 7.88
CA ASN A 83 7.43 2.73 7.07
C ASN A 83 6.47 1.64 7.54
N PRO A 84 5.15 1.75 7.28
CA PRO A 84 4.24 0.63 7.50
C PRO A 84 4.68 -0.56 6.63
N LYS A 85 4.71 -1.76 7.22
CA LYS A 85 4.92 -3.04 6.51
C LYS A 85 3.64 -3.87 6.44
N LEU A 86 2.74 -3.69 7.40
CA LEU A 86 1.41 -4.27 7.43
C LEU A 86 0.45 -3.21 8.00
N MET A 87 -0.69 -3.04 7.35
CA MET A 87 -1.78 -2.21 7.83
C MET A 87 -3.08 -2.96 7.58
N SER A 88 -3.79 -3.35 8.62
CA SER A 88 -5.09 -4.01 8.55
C SER A 88 -6.13 -3.11 9.22
N VAL A 89 -7.28 -2.94 8.59
CA VAL A 89 -8.38 -2.13 9.11
C VAL A 89 -9.72 -2.76 8.79
N ASP A 90 -10.60 -2.67 9.77
CA ASP A 90 -12.01 -3.01 9.75
C ASP A 90 -12.74 -1.76 10.29
N TRP A 91 -13.59 -1.16 9.46
CA TRP A 91 -14.24 0.11 9.79
C TRP A 91 -15.54 -0.11 10.57
N ASP A 92 -16.29 -1.16 10.23
CA ASP A 92 -17.56 -1.51 10.86
C ASP A 92 -17.65 -3.03 11.05
N SER A 93 -17.71 -3.47 12.31
CA SER A 93 -17.76 -4.90 12.67
C SER A 93 -18.95 -5.68 12.09
N ASP A 94 -19.99 -4.99 11.62
CA ASP A 94 -21.19 -5.60 11.05
C ASP A 94 -21.19 -5.59 9.50
N VAL A 95 -20.14 -5.05 8.86
CA VAL A 95 -19.94 -5.06 7.40
C VAL A 95 -18.76 -6.00 7.09
N ALA A 96 -18.89 -6.84 6.06
CA ALA A 96 -17.94 -7.92 5.78
C ALA A 96 -17.07 -7.70 4.53
N ASP A 97 -17.22 -6.54 3.88
CA ASP A 97 -16.59 -6.21 2.60
C ASP A 97 -15.85 -4.84 2.64
N ASP A 98 -15.75 -4.21 3.81
CA ASP A 98 -15.05 -2.95 4.04
C ASP A 98 -13.64 -3.14 4.61
N GLU A 99 -13.30 -4.37 5.02
CA GLU A 99 -11.99 -4.67 5.57
C GLU A 99 -10.91 -4.71 4.48
N VAL A 100 -9.77 -4.11 4.81
CA VAL A 100 -8.62 -4.11 3.91
C VAL A 100 -7.33 -4.33 4.67
N THR A 101 -6.47 -5.17 4.11
CA THR A 101 -5.09 -5.32 4.59
C THR A 101 -4.09 -4.97 3.50
N PHE A 102 -3.16 -4.07 3.82
CA PHE A 102 -2.05 -3.67 2.97
C PHE A 102 -0.75 -4.29 3.47
N PHE A 103 0.06 -4.78 2.52
CA PHE A 103 1.40 -5.29 2.75
C PHE A 103 2.40 -4.45 1.98
N VAL A 104 3.47 -4.04 2.66
CA VAL A 104 4.61 -3.34 2.07
C VAL A 104 5.86 -4.12 2.40
N ASN A 105 6.62 -4.49 1.38
CA ASN A 105 7.85 -5.26 1.52
C ASN A 105 8.95 -4.72 0.58
N ASN A 106 10.15 -5.27 0.68
CA ASN A 106 11.24 -5.04 -0.28
C ASN A 106 11.51 -3.55 -0.59
N VAL A 107 11.50 -2.70 0.45
CA VAL A 107 11.75 -1.26 0.29
C VAL A 107 13.22 -1.02 -0.04
N ILE A 108 13.49 -0.38 -1.18
CA ILE A 108 14.84 -0.07 -1.67
C ILE A 108 14.92 1.43 -1.99
N LYS A 109 15.91 2.12 -1.42
CA LYS A 109 16.22 3.54 -1.69
C LYS A 109 17.39 3.65 -2.65
N TYR A 110 17.39 4.65 -3.54
CA TYR A 110 18.47 4.86 -4.51
C TYR A 110 18.54 6.29 -5.04
#